data_AF-A0A2A5FZA6-F1
#
_entry.id   AF-A0A2A5FZA6-F1
#
_cell.length_a   1.000
_cell.length_b   1.000
_cell.length_c   1.000
_cell.angle_alpha   90.00
_cell.angle_beta   90.00
_cell.angle_gamma   90.00
#
_symmetry.space_group_name_H-M   'P 1'
#
loop_
_entity.id
_entity.type
_entity.pdbx_description
1 polymer ?
#
loop_
_entity_poly.entity_id
_entity_poly.type
_entity_poly.pdbx_seq_one_letter_code
_entity_poly.pdbx_strand_id
1 'polypeptide(L)'
;MKKFIVALFAIATFAISGCSDNEPTTIEVDSSTLSGTAARGAPIEGTVTVKGAAGNELDIVTGTNGSFTINVLGLTAPFMLKVMPSDGTETFYSFATASGQTVNITQATNLVLFLAGNEADLAAIYNNWDGTAFSAAEVTTAEALVRANLETQMTAAGLDVSAFNIFSTAFSADSTGFDAVLDNLAITVDGVNGTFTFDAGNGTPFDNTLAPPAPANAISIITASGGQHVLNGIYRTDCYNSGGIDGRIDTVTITGTTWVNSSVIYGNDDTCQTLTASGAVTATMVKGADKSISGWLNGGDVAPAAEGGGVLSDTETVTAFTLTVTAVNDPGDALYGGNISLGLVAPSFYVFDDTNSPDTFKMWRDKDGDSASASDPFIIQE
;
A
#
# COMPACT_ATOMS: atom_id res chain seq x y z
N MET A 1 -45.75 20.03 77.40
CA MET A 1 -44.93 18.81 77.31
C MET A 1 -44.21 18.81 75.96
N LYS A 2 -42.86 18.80 75.96
CA LYS A 2 -41.91 18.26 74.94
C LYS A 2 -42.24 18.49 73.44
N LYS A 3 -41.47 19.07 72.50
CA LYS A 3 -40.10 19.64 72.30
C LYS A 3 -40.23 20.48 70.98
N PHE A 4 -39.94 21.78 70.90
CA PHE A 4 -38.69 22.50 70.55
C PHE A 4 -38.08 22.28 69.12
N ILE A 5 -37.99 23.40 68.36
CA ILE A 5 -37.10 23.82 67.22
C ILE A 5 -37.35 23.12 65.85
N VAL A 6 -37.23 23.68 64.63
CA VAL A 6 -36.37 24.70 63.96
C VAL A 6 -37.06 25.12 62.65
N ALA A 7 -37.37 26.40 62.47
CA ALA A 7 -36.74 27.42 61.61
C ALA A 7 -37.11 27.44 60.11
N LEU A 8 -37.46 28.67 59.72
CA LEU A 8 -37.94 29.18 58.46
C LEU A 8 -36.76 29.84 57.74
N PHE A 9 -36.50 29.50 56.47
CA PHE A 9 -35.58 30.27 55.63
C PHE A 9 -36.12 30.36 54.21
N ALA A 10 -36.45 31.59 53.82
CA ALA A 10 -36.81 31.99 52.47
C ALA A 10 -35.52 32.22 51.67
N ILE A 11 -35.40 31.58 50.50
CA ILE A 11 -34.27 31.73 49.59
C ILE A 11 -34.75 32.56 48.39
N ALA A 12 -34.11 33.72 48.23
CA ALA A 12 -34.22 34.59 47.07
C ALA A 12 -33.38 34.03 45.91
N THR A 13 -34.00 33.99 44.73
CA THR A 13 -33.41 33.58 43.45
C THR A 13 -32.41 34.63 42.95
N PHE A 14 -31.16 34.20 42.76
CA PHE A 14 -30.13 34.89 41.98
C PHE A 14 -29.88 34.06 40.72
N ALA A 15 -30.11 34.66 39.55
CA ALA A 15 -29.84 34.04 38.26
C ALA A 15 -28.34 34.17 37.94
N ILE A 16 -27.68 33.05 37.64
CA ILE A 16 -26.36 33.02 37.02
C ILE A 16 -26.48 32.14 35.77
N SER A 17 -26.27 32.76 34.62
CA SER A 17 -26.11 32.10 33.32
C SER A 17 -24.71 31.46 33.29
N GLY A 18 -24.64 30.15 33.45
CA GLY A 18 -23.46 29.34 33.15
C GLY A 18 -23.64 28.67 31.79
N CYS A 19 -22.83 29.07 30.82
CA CYS A 19 -22.66 28.38 29.54
C CYS A 19 -21.93 27.07 29.83
N SER A 20 -22.60 25.93 29.64
CA SER A 20 -21.99 24.60 29.72
C SER A 20 -21.65 24.17 28.29
N ASP A 21 -20.47 24.58 27.83
CA ASP A 21 -19.92 24.13 26.57
C ASP A 21 -19.41 22.69 26.74
N ASN A 22 -20.27 21.72 26.41
CA ASN A 22 -19.85 20.34 26.17
C ASN A 22 -19.21 20.29 24.77
N GLU A 23 -17.96 20.76 24.66
CA GLU A 23 -17.08 20.41 23.55
C GLU A 23 -16.84 18.89 23.60
N PRO A 24 -17.08 18.14 22.52
CA PRO A 24 -16.55 16.79 22.43
C PRO A 24 -15.03 16.91 22.44
N THR A 25 -14.37 16.33 23.45
CA THR A 25 -12.92 16.12 23.41
C THR A 25 -12.59 15.30 22.18
N THR A 26 -12.21 15.98 21.11
CA THR A 26 -11.54 15.39 19.97
C THR A 26 -10.24 14.81 20.52
N ILE A 27 -10.15 13.48 20.61
CA ILE A 27 -8.89 12.82 20.94
C ILE A 27 -7.98 13.10 19.75
N GLU A 28 -7.07 14.06 19.90
CA GLU A 28 -5.91 14.15 19.01
C GLU A 28 -5.16 12.82 19.16
N VAL A 29 -5.25 11.98 18.14
CA VAL A 29 -4.35 10.84 17.99
C VAL A 29 -2.96 11.45 17.92
N ASP A 30 -2.19 11.22 18.98
CA ASP A 30 -0.83 11.72 19.09
C ASP A 30 -0.03 11.15 17.91
N SER A 31 0.17 11.98 16.87
CA SER A 31 0.78 11.61 15.59
C SER A 31 2.26 11.22 15.73
N SER A 32 2.74 11.14 16.97
CA SER A 32 4.08 10.78 17.38
C SER A 32 4.19 9.34 17.92
N THR A 33 3.14 8.52 17.88
CA THR A 33 3.15 7.15 18.45
C THR A 33 3.12 6.04 17.39
N LEU A 34 3.72 4.89 17.70
CA LEU A 34 3.46 3.61 17.03
C LEU A 34 2.76 2.68 18.01
N SER A 35 1.79 1.91 17.53
CA SER A 35 1.07 0.93 18.34
C SER A 35 0.92 -0.38 17.59
N GLY A 36 0.73 -1.50 18.30
CA GLY A 36 0.43 -2.77 17.64
C GLY A 36 0.56 -3.95 18.56
N THR A 37 0.61 -5.14 17.97
CA THR A 37 0.61 -6.42 18.67
C THR A 37 1.80 -7.26 18.24
N ALA A 38 2.58 -7.75 19.21
CA ALA A 38 3.63 -8.73 19.01
C ALA A 38 3.11 -10.13 19.36
N ALA A 39 3.02 -11.03 18.37
CA ALA A 39 2.46 -12.37 18.56
C ALA A 39 3.01 -13.40 17.56
N ARG A 40 3.01 -14.68 17.97
CA ARG A 40 3.27 -15.85 17.11
C ARG A 40 2.20 -16.93 17.31
N GLY A 41 0.93 -16.50 17.39
CA GLY A 41 -0.20 -17.27 17.90
C GLY A 41 -0.43 -16.96 19.38
N ALA A 42 0.60 -17.18 20.22
CA ALA A 42 0.60 -16.62 21.57
C ALA A 42 1.14 -15.17 21.58
N PRO A 43 0.68 -14.32 22.51
CA PRO A 43 1.33 -13.05 22.83
C PRO A 43 2.83 -13.21 23.08
N ILE A 44 3.65 -12.33 22.50
CA ILE A 44 5.09 -12.29 22.79
C ILE A 44 5.32 -11.35 23.97
N GLU A 45 5.70 -11.91 25.12
CA GLU A 45 6.23 -11.16 26.27
C GLU A 45 7.71 -10.84 26.03
N GLY A 46 8.05 -9.56 25.85
CA GLY A 46 9.39 -9.17 25.43
C GLY A 46 9.61 -7.67 25.39
N THR A 47 10.71 -7.28 24.77
CA THR A 47 11.05 -5.88 24.51
C THR A 47 10.93 -5.59 23.03
N VAL A 48 10.10 -4.61 22.67
CA VAL A 48 10.06 -4.03 21.33
C VAL A 48 11.06 -2.87 21.28
N THR A 49 12.00 -2.93 20.34
CA THR A 49 12.89 -1.83 20.02
C THR A 49 12.51 -1.24 18.67
N VAL A 50 12.37 0.07 18.60
CA VAL A 50 12.12 0.83 17.36
C VAL A 50 13.37 1.60 17.00
N LYS A 51 13.90 1.38 15.81
CA LYS A 51 15.01 2.15 15.24
C LYS A 51 14.52 3.05 14.11
N GLY A 52 14.83 4.34 14.21
CA GLY A 52 14.60 5.29 13.10
C GLY A 52 15.74 5.28 12.09
N ALA A 53 15.48 5.80 10.89
CA ALA A 53 16.46 5.94 9.80
C ALA A 53 17.71 6.77 10.18
N ALA A 54 17.62 7.61 11.20
CA ALA A 54 18.76 8.34 11.76
C ALA A 54 19.63 7.50 12.74
N GLY A 55 19.30 6.21 12.94
CA GLY A 55 20.03 5.27 13.79
C GLY A 55 19.66 5.28 15.27
N ASN A 56 18.86 6.25 15.73
CA ASN A 56 18.39 6.31 17.12
C ASN A 56 17.38 5.20 17.42
N GLU A 57 17.38 4.71 18.66
CA GLU A 57 16.49 3.64 19.15
C GLU A 57 15.65 4.07 20.35
N LEU A 58 14.46 3.47 20.48
CA LEU A 58 13.62 3.52 21.68
C LEU A 58 13.08 2.13 21.99
N ASP A 59 12.96 1.82 23.29
CA ASP A 59 12.48 0.52 23.78
C ASP A 59 11.15 0.66 24.51
N ILE A 60 10.32 -0.38 24.39
CA ILE A 60 9.12 -0.56 25.21
C ILE A 60 8.93 -2.05 25.52
N VAL A 61 8.43 -2.37 26.71
CA VAL A 61 8.06 -3.74 27.07
C VAL A 61 6.64 -4.02 26.58
N THR A 62 6.40 -5.20 26.00
CA THR A 62 5.06 -5.60 25.59
C THR A 62 4.17 -5.87 26.80
N GLY A 63 2.87 -5.60 26.65
CA GLY A 63 1.87 -6.04 27.63
C GLY A 63 1.72 -7.56 27.63
N THR A 64 1.02 -8.10 28.64
CA THR A 64 0.73 -9.55 28.75
C THR A 64 -0.11 -10.09 27.59
N ASN A 65 -0.76 -9.22 26.83
CA ASN A 65 -1.51 -9.53 25.61
C ASN A 65 -0.69 -9.24 24.33
N GLY A 66 0.62 -9.00 24.45
CA GLY A 66 1.52 -8.71 23.32
C GLY A 66 1.38 -7.29 22.77
N SER A 67 0.44 -6.49 23.28
CA SER A 67 0.25 -5.12 22.82
C SER A 67 1.40 -4.21 23.23
N PHE A 68 1.72 -3.22 22.39
CA PHE A 68 2.67 -2.17 22.73
C PHE A 68 2.20 -0.83 22.18
N THR A 69 2.66 0.24 22.82
CA THR A 69 2.50 1.62 22.32
C THR A 69 3.75 2.39 22.72
N ILE A 70 4.42 2.98 21.74
CA ILE A 70 5.68 3.69 21.93
C ILE A 70 5.60 5.06 21.28
N ASN A 71 5.99 6.09 22.03
CA ASN A 71 6.16 7.42 21.49
C ASN A 71 7.52 7.48 20.77
N VAL A 72 7.50 7.72 19.46
CA VAL A 72 8.67 7.76 18.58
C VAL A 72 9.21 9.18 18.37
N LEU A 73 8.86 10.12 19.24
CA LEU A 73 9.42 11.48 19.22
C LEU A 73 10.96 11.41 19.29
N GLY A 74 11.61 12.08 18.34
CA GLY A 74 13.08 12.09 18.21
C GLY A 74 13.65 10.96 17.34
N LEU A 75 12.82 10.04 16.86
CA LEU A 75 13.17 9.13 15.78
C LEU A 75 12.80 9.75 14.42
N THR A 76 13.49 9.32 13.36
CA THR A 76 13.21 9.72 11.98
C THR A 76 12.64 8.51 11.24
N ALA A 77 11.47 8.66 10.64
CA ALA A 77 10.88 7.63 9.78
C ALA A 77 11.72 7.47 8.48
N PRO A 78 11.71 6.28 7.83
CA PRO A 78 10.98 5.08 8.21
C PRO A 78 11.61 4.36 9.42
N PHE A 79 10.81 3.50 10.05
CA PHE A 79 11.17 2.76 11.26
C PHE A 79 11.29 1.28 10.98
N MET A 80 12.32 0.66 11.54
CA MET A 80 12.43 -0.79 11.67
C MET A 80 12.20 -1.17 13.12
N LEU A 81 11.36 -2.16 13.36
CA LEU A 81 11.01 -2.64 14.69
C LEU A 81 11.54 -4.07 14.85
N LYS A 82 11.95 -4.41 16.06
CA LYS A 82 12.20 -5.80 16.45
C LYS A 82 11.53 -6.08 17.79
N VAL A 83 11.09 -7.32 18.00
CA VAL A 83 10.71 -7.81 19.33
C VAL A 83 11.69 -8.90 19.75
N MET A 84 12.29 -8.73 20.92
CA MET A 84 13.12 -9.75 21.57
C MET A 84 12.28 -10.43 22.66
N PRO A 85 11.87 -11.69 22.47
CA PRO A 85 11.14 -12.45 23.48
C PRO A 85 11.96 -12.63 24.77
N SER A 86 11.30 -12.52 25.93
CA SER A 86 11.95 -12.68 27.25
C SER A 86 12.37 -14.12 27.53
N ASP A 87 11.75 -15.09 26.86
CA ASP A 87 12.07 -16.51 26.93
C ASP A 87 13.34 -16.89 26.13
N GLY A 88 13.96 -15.93 25.43
CA GLY A 88 15.17 -16.12 24.63
C GLY A 88 14.93 -16.82 23.28
N THR A 89 13.67 -16.92 22.84
CA THR A 89 13.34 -17.40 21.50
C THR A 89 13.67 -16.37 20.41
N GLU A 90 13.47 -16.75 19.14
CA GLU A 90 13.84 -15.95 17.97
C GLU A 90 13.28 -14.51 18.01
N THR A 91 14.09 -13.56 17.54
CA THR A 91 13.70 -12.16 17.37
C THR A 91 12.92 -11.99 16.07
N PHE A 92 11.76 -11.34 16.14
CA PHE A 92 10.96 -11.03 14.95
C PHE A 92 11.05 -9.56 14.59
N TYR A 93 11.03 -9.26 13.29
CA TYR A 93 11.14 -7.91 12.76
C TYR A 93 9.84 -7.42 12.11
N SER A 94 9.67 -6.10 12.07
CA SER A 94 8.57 -5.40 11.40
C SER A 94 9.00 -4.01 10.96
N PHE A 95 8.12 -3.31 10.25
CA PHE A 95 8.44 -2.06 9.55
C PHE A 95 7.26 -1.09 9.57
N ALA A 96 7.58 0.21 9.64
CA ALA A 96 6.60 1.29 9.56
C ALA A 96 7.16 2.46 8.75
N THR A 97 6.36 3.02 7.85
CA THR A 97 6.81 4.13 6.98
C THR A 97 6.65 5.49 7.63
N ALA A 98 5.79 5.62 8.64
CA ALA A 98 5.52 6.86 9.34
C ALA A 98 5.03 6.61 10.77
N SER A 99 5.04 7.66 11.59
CA SER A 99 4.42 7.63 12.92
C SER A 99 2.90 7.66 12.80
N GLY A 100 2.20 7.31 13.88
CA GLY A 100 0.75 7.16 13.92
C GLY A 100 0.24 5.85 13.31
N GLN A 101 1.12 4.95 12.87
CA GLN A 101 0.75 3.67 12.26
C GLN A 101 0.55 2.58 13.30
N THR A 102 -0.37 1.66 12.99
CA THR A 102 -0.40 0.33 13.60
C THR A 102 0.69 -0.54 12.98
N VAL A 103 1.44 -1.26 13.81
CA VAL A 103 2.58 -2.08 13.42
C VAL A 103 2.57 -3.40 14.20
N ASN A 104 2.21 -4.48 13.51
CA ASN A 104 2.24 -5.82 14.06
C ASN A 104 3.65 -6.39 13.98
N ILE A 105 4.07 -7.17 14.97
CA ILE A 105 5.35 -7.89 14.95
C ILE A 105 5.06 -9.38 15.10
N THR A 106 5.15 -10.12 13.99
CA THR A 106 4.77 -11.53 13.92
C THR A 106 5.76 -12.33 13.09
N GLN A 107 5.65 -13.65 13.14
CA GLN A 107 6.39 -14.53 12.22
C GLN A 107 6.07 -14.24 10.74
N ALA A 108 4.87 -13.75 10.42
CA ALA A 108 4.49 -13.35 9.07
C ALA A 108 5.17 -12.04 8.64
N THR A 109 5.18 -10.99 9.48
CA THR A 109 5.89 -9.74 9.16
C THR A 109 7.39 -9.97 9.03
N ASN A 110 7.94 -10.89 9.82
CA ASN A 110 9.34 -11.30 9.74
C ASN A 110 9.68 -11.88 8.35
N LEU A 111 8.87 -12.83 7.86
CA LEU A 111 9.04 -13.39 6.52
C LEU A 111 8.89 -12.33 5.43
N VAL A 112 7.92 -11.43 5.56
CA VAL A 112 7.71 -10.36 4.59
C VAL A 112 8.97 -9.49 4.47
N LEU A 113 9.56 -9.06 5.58
CA LEU A 113 10.79 -8.26 5.54
C LEU A 113 11.97 -9.05 5.01
N PHE A 114 12.08 -10.34 5.34
CA PHE A 114 13.12 -11.20 4.81
C PHE A 114 13.06 -11.28 3.28
N LEU A 115 11.87 -11.50 2.71
CA LEU A 115 11.66 -11.53 1.26
C LEU A 115 11.88 -10.15 0.62
N ALA A 116 11.38 -9.07 1.23
CA ALA A 116 11.59 -7.71 0.75
C ALA A 116 13.06 -7.28 0.77
N GLY A 117 13.83 -7.81 1.73
CA GLY A 117 15.27 -7.60 1.84
C GLY A 117 16.10 -8.53 0.96
N ASN A 118 15.50 -9.20 -0.04
CA ASN A 118 16.16 -10.17 -0.91
C ASN A 118 16.87 -11.28 -0.12
N GLU A 119 16.19 -11.82 0.90
CA GLU A 119 16.66 -12.94 1.72
C GLU A 119 17.93 -12.64 2.52
N ALA A 120 18.20 -11.35 2.80
CA ALA A 120 19.33 -10.91 3.60
C ALA A 120 19.06 -11.04 5.12
N ASP A 121 20.13 -11.07 5.90
CA ASP A 121 20.07 -11.13 7.36
C ASP A 121 19.40 -9.88 7.94
N LEU A 122 18.19 -10.05 8.47
CA LEU A 122 17.42 -8.98 9.10
C LEU A 122 18.11 -8.38 10.33
N ALA A 123 18.93 -9.15 11.05
CA ALA A 123 19.72 -8.61 12.15
C ALA A 123 20.81 -7.66 11.63
N ALA A 124 21.47 -8.01 10.53
CA ALA A 124 22.43 -7.14 9.87
C ALA A 124 21.78 -5.88 9.28
N ILE A 125 20.60 -6.01 8.65
CA ILE A 125 19.82 -4.87 8.17
C ILE A 125 19.44 -3.96 9.33
N TYR A 126 18.90 -4.51 10.42
CA TYR A 126 18.53 -3.75 11.60
C TYR A 126 19.71 -3.00 12.20
N ASN A 127 20.87 -3.64 12.30
CA ASN A 127 22.08 -3.01 12.85
C ASN A 127 22.57 -1.84 12.00
N ASN A 128 22.44 -1.93 10.68
CA ASN A 128 22.85 -0.89 9.72
C ASN A 128 21.69 -0.05 9.19
N TRP A 129 20.54 -0.05 9.88
CA TRP A 129 19.34 0.59 9.40
C TRP A 129 19.53 2.10 9.17
N ASP A 130 19.31 2.51 7.93
CA ASP A 130 19.38 3.91 7.47
C ASP A 130 18.08 4.34 6.76
N GLY A 131 17.06 3.48 6.77
CA GLY A 131 15.79 3.71 6.09
C GLY A 131 15.74 3.34 4.61
N THR A 132 16.83 2.82 4.03
CA THR A 132 16.92 2.55 2.59
C THR A 132 16.98 1.08 2.21
N ALA A 133 17.13 0.17 3.20
CA ALA A 133 17.26 -1.26 2.95
C ALA A 133 15.99 -1.92 2.37
N PHE A 134 14.84 -1.25 2.46
CA PHE A 134 13.59 -1.67 1.84
C PHE A 134 12.95 -0.49 1.09
N SER A 135 12.54 -0.70 -0.15
CA SER A 135 11.57 0.19 -0.81
C SER A 135 10.15 -0.17 -0.41
N ALA A 136 9.24 0.82 -0.44
CA ALA A 136 7.82 0.57 -0.21
C ALA A 136 7.23 -0.45 -1.20
N ALA A 137 7.75 -0.50 -2.43
CA ALA A 137 7.33 -1.44 -3.46
C ALA A 137 7.74 -2.88 -3.15
N GLU A 138 8.97 -3.10 -2.68
CA GLU A 138 9.45 -4.43 -2.28
C GLU A 138 8.66 -4.97 -1.08
N VAL A 139 8.45 -4.13 -0.06
CA VAL A 139 7.65 -4.52 1.12
C VAL A 139 6.22 -4.85 0.71
N THR A 140 5.60 -4.04 -0.15
CA THR A 140 4.24 -4.29 -0.65
C THR A 140 4.17 -5.59 -1.44
N THR A 141 5.16 -5.85 -2.31
CA THR A 141 5.19 -7.07 -3.13
C THR A 141 5.35 -8.32 -2.28
N ALA A 142 6.29 -8.31 -1.33
CA ALA A 142 6.54 -9.41 -0.41
C ALA A 142 5.35 -9.66 0.53
N GLU A 143 4.72 -8.60 1.04
CA GLU A 143 3.52 -8.69 1.89
C GLU A 143 2.38 -9.37 1.14
N ALA A 144 2.16 -8.97 -0.10
CA ALA A 144 1.09 -9.47 -0.92
C ALA A 144 1.32 -10.95 -1.31
N LEU A 145 2.58 -11.36 -1.53
CA LEU A 145 2.96 -12.77 -1.74
C LEU A 145 2.76 -13.64 -0.50
N VAL A 146 3.18 -13.19 0.68
CA VAL A 146 2.97 -13.92 1.94
C VAL A 146 1.47 -14.04 2.23
N ARG A 147 0.70 -12.97 1.99
CA ARG A 147 -0.75 -13.00 2.13
C ARG A 147 -1.43 -14.00 1.20
N ALA A 148 -0.96 -14.13 -0.05
CA ALA A 148 -1.44 -15.14 -0.99
C ALA A 148 -1.26 -16.57 -0.45
N ASN A 149 -0.07 -16.83 0.12
CA ASN A 149 0.25 -18.11 0.73
C ASN A 149 -0.58 -18.42 1.99
N LEU A 150 -1.25 -17.42 2.57
CA LEU A 150 -2.12 -17.56 3.74
C LEU A 150 -3.61 -17.42 3.41
N GLU A 151 -3.98 -17.29 2.13
CA GLU A 151 -5.36 -16.99 1.72
C GLU A 151 -6.39 -17.98 2.27
N THR A 152 -6.07 -19.27 2.23
CA THR A 152 -6.96 -20.33 2.72
C THR A 152 -7.21 -20.19 4.23
N GLN A 153 -6.15 -19.94 5.01
CA GLN A 153 -6.20 -19.79 6.46
C GLN A 153 -6.92 -18.51 6.85
N MET A 154 -6.59 -17.41 6.20
CA MET A 154 -7.21 -16.10 6.45
C MET A 154 -8.70 -16.10 6.13
N THR A 155 -9.10 -16.72 5.01
CA THR A 155 -10.51 -16.88 4.65
C THR A 155 -11.25 -17.77 5.65
N ALA A 156 -10.63 -18.88 6.09
CA ALA A 156 -11.20 -19.75 7.11
C ALA A 156 -11.37 -19.03 8.47
N ALA A 157 -10.51 -18.07 8.77
CA ALA A 157 -10.61 -17.20 9.94
C ALA A 157 -11.58 -16.02 9.77
N GLY A 158 -12.26 -15.91 8.64
CA GLY A 158 -13.25 -14.86 8.35
C GLY A 158 -12.63 -13.50 8.01
N LEU A 159 -11.38 -13.46 7.60
CA LEU A 159 -10.69 -12.23 7.18
C LEU A 159 -10.93 -11.95 5.70
N ASP A 160 -11.05 -10.67 5.37
CA ASP A 160 -11.00 -10.22 3.98
C ASP A 160 -9.54 -10.14 3.53
N VAL A 161 -9.07 -11.23 2.91
CA VAL A 161 -7.68 -11.36 2.40
C VAL A 161 -7.31 -10.23 1.45
N SER A 162 -8.27 -9.66 0.74
CA SER A 162 -8.03 -8.59 -0.24
C SER A 162 -7.80 -7.22 0.40
N ALA A 163 -8.35 -6.99 1.60
CA ALA A 163 -8.20 -5.73 2.35
C ALA A 163 -7.17 -5.83 3.49
N PHE A 164 -6.78 -7.05 3.88
CA PHE A 164 -5.92 -7.27 5.03
C PHE A 164 -4.47 -6.91 4.73
N ASN A 165 -3.91 -6.01 5.52
CA ASN A 165 -2.48 -5.72 5.56
C ASN A 165 -1.82 -6.39 6.77
N ILE A 166 -0.84 -7.27 6.53
CA ILE A 166 -0.17 -8.05 7.58
C ILE A 166 0.55 -7.15 8.62
N PHE A 167 1.08 -6.00 8.21
CA PHE A 167 1.76 -5.06 9.10
C PHE A 167 0.80 -4.19 9.90
N SER A 168 -0.26 -3.65 9.26
CA SER A 168 -1.01 -2.52 9.83
C SER A 168 -2.45 -2.84 10.21
N THR A 169 -2.98 -4.00 9.86
CA THR A 169 -4.33 -4.37 10.31
C THR A 169 -4.28 -4.74 11.79
N ALA A 170 -4.92 -3.94 12.63
CA ALA A 170 -4.97 -4.19 14.06
C ALA A 170 -5.61 -5.55 14.38
N PHE A 171 -5.02 -6.30 15.30
CA PHE A 171 -5.56 -7.54 15.83
C PHE A 171 -5.20 -7.72 17.31
N SER A 172 -5.90 -8.61 18.00
CA SER A 172 -5.60 -9.03 19.37
C SER A 172 -5.07 -10.45 19.36
N ALA A 173 -4.09 -10.75 20.21
CA ALA A 173 -3.57 -12.10 20.41
C ALA A 173 -4.51 -12.91 21.33
N ASP A 174 -5.68 -13.28 20.82
CA ASP A 174 -6.79 -13.93 21.53
C ASP A 174 -7.31 -15.21 20.86
N SER A 175 -6.53 -15.79 19.95
CA SER A 175 -6.86 -16.96 19.13
C SER A 175 -8.08 -16.75 18.21
N THR A 176 -8.37 -15.51 17.79
CA THR A 176 -9.42 -15.18 16.81
C THR A 176 -8.88 -14.38 15.62
N GLY A 177 -9.63 -14.36 14.51
CA GLY A 177 -9.27 -13.59 13.32
C GLY A 177 -7.85 -13.91 12.84
N PHE A 178 -7.00 -12.90 12.73
CA PHE A 178 -5.62 -13.09 12.30
C PHE A 178 -4.79 -13.91 13.29
N ASP A 179 -5.07 -13.84 14.59
CA ASP A 179 -4.33 -14.62 15.57
C ASP A 179 -4.61 -16.13 15.45
N ALA A 180 -5.84 -16.50 15.08
CA ALA A 180 -6.17 -17.89 14.75
C ALA A 180 -5.37 -18.43 13.54
N VAL A 181 -4.99 -17.55 12.61
CA VAL A 181 -4.06 -17.90 11.52
C VAL A 181 -2.65 -18.09 12.07
N LEU A 182 -2.19 -17.18 12.93
CA LEU A 182 -0.86 -17.25 13.55
C LEU A 182 -0.69 -18.49 14.44
N ASP A 183 -1.74 -18.95 15.12
CA ASP A 183 -1.75 -20.15 15.98
C ASP A 183 -1.40 -21.43 15.22
N ASN A 184 -1.73 -21.49 13.93
CA ASN A 184 -1.48 -22.65 13.07
C ASN A 184 -0.27 -22.46 12.16
N LEU A 185 0.33 -21.27 12.18
CA LEU A 185 1.45 -20.91 11.33
C LEU A 185 2.76 -21.25 12.04
N ALA A 186 3.69 -21.85 11.31
CA ALA A 186 5.06 -22.05 11.75
C ALA A 186 6.01 -21.57 10.66
N ILE A 187 6.64 -20.43 10.92
CA ILE A 187 7.66 -19.85 10.04
C ILE A 187 8.95 -19.67 10.83
N THR A 188 10.06 -20.08 10.23
CA THR A 188 11.41 -19.83 10.74
C THR A 188 12.22 -19.19 9.62
N VAL A 189 12.94 -18.10 9.93
CA VAL A 189 13.81 -17.42 8.98
C VAL A 189 15.27 -17.59 9.40
N ASP A 190 16.10 -18.08 8.50
CA ASP A 190 17.55 -18.13 8.64
C ASP A 190 18.17 -17.11 7.70
N GLY A 191 18.29 -15.88 8.22
CA GLY A 191 18.87 -14.74 7.51
C GLY A 191 20.35 -14.91 7.16
N VAL A 192 21.08 -15.78 7.88
CA VAL A 192 22.50 -16.02 7.64
C VAL A 192 22.69 -16.90 6.41
N ASN A 193 21.84 -17.91 6.25
CA ASN A 193 21.89 -18.83 5.13
C ASN A 193 20.98 -18.44 3.96
N GLY A 194 20.17 -17.38 4.11
CA GLY A 194 19.22 -16.95 3.09
C GLY A 194 18.14 -18.01 2.86
N THR A 195 17.62 -18.63 3.93
CA THR A 195 16.59 -19.67 3.82
C THR A 195 15.47 -19.45 4.83
N PHE A 196 14.31 -20.06 4.58
CA PHE A 196 13.22 -20.08 5.54
C PHE A 196 12.46 -21.41 5.45
N THR A 197 11.74 -21.74 6.52
CA THR A 197 10.72 -22.80 6.50
C THR A 197 9.35 -22.17 6.64
N PHE A 198 8.36 -22.74 5.95
CA PHE A 198 6.99 -22.27 5.97
C PHE A 198 6.03 -23.45 6.09
N ASP A 199 5.18 -23.41 7.11
CA ASP A 199 4.05 -24.30 7.27
C ASP A 199 2.83 -23.48 7.71
N ALA A 200 1.82 -23.41 6.85
CA ALA A 200 0.56 -22.71 7.13
C ALA A 200 -0.47 -23.59 7.86
N GLY A 201 -0.04 -24.71 8.45
CA GLY A 201 -0.89 -25.63 9.22
C GLY A 201 -1.76 -26.55 8.37
N ASN A 202 -1.61 -26.50 7.04
CA ASN A 202 -2.36 -27.28 6.06
C ASN A 202 -1.45 -28.18 5.19
N GLY A 203 -0.13 -28.17 5.43
CA GLY A 203 0.85 -28.92 4.65
C GLY A 203 1.11 -28.39 3.23
N THR A 204 0.58 -27.22 2.85
CA THR A 204 0.94 -26.61 1.56
C THR A 204 2.28 -25.90 1.68
N PRO A 205 3.27 -26.21 0.81
CA PRO A 205 4.53 -25.48 0.80
C PRO A 205 4.31 -24.03 0.38
N PHE A 206 5.28 -23.17 0.69
CA PHE A 206 5.30 -21.82 0.18
C PHE A 206 5.46 -21.83 -1.35
N ASP A 207 4.59 -21.13 -2.05
CA ASP A 207 4.60 -20.96 -3.49
C ASP A 207 4.98 -19.51 -3.82
N ASN A 208 6.19 -19.35 -4.38
CA ASN A 208 6.75 -18.06 -4.79
C ASN A 208 6.22 -17.59 -6.16
N THR A 209 5.36 -18.37 -6.80
CA THR A 209 4.70 -18.04 -8.07
C THR A 209 3.28 -17.52 -7.90
N LEU A 210 2.74 -17.55 -6.68
CA LEU A 210 1.41 -17.01 -6.41
C LEU A 210 1.38 -15.52 -6.71
N ALA A 211 0.46 -15.15 -7.60
CA ALA A 211 0.05 -13.76 -7.71
C ALA A 211 -0.61 -13.36 -6.38
N PRO A 212 -0.34 -12.16 -5.85
CA PRO A 212 -1.05 -11.69 -4.69
C PRO A 212 -2.56 -11.72 -4.88
N PRO A 213 -3.35 -12.05 -3.83
CA PRO A 213 -4.79 -11.92 -3.90
C PRO A 213 -5.10 -10.48 -4.26
N ALA A 214 -5.93 -10.34 -5.29
CA ALA A 214 -6.33 -9.05 -5.82
C ALA A 214 -6.82 -8.18 -4.65
N PRO A 215 -6.33 -6.94 -4.46
CA PRO A 215 -6.78 -6.10 -3.36
C PRO A 215 -8.30 -5.89 -3.40
N ALA A 216 -8.92 -5.50 -2.28
CA ALA A 216 -10.36 -5.25 -2.24
C ALA A 216 -10.72 -4.20 -3.28
N ASN A 217 -11.70 -4.52 -4.15
CA ASN A 217 -12.07 -3.70 -5.32
C ASN A 217 -11.01 -3.61 -6.42
N ALA A 218 -10.06 -4.53 -6.48
CA ALA A 218 -9.14 -4.63 -7.61
C ALA A 218 -9.92 -4.76 -8.91
N ILE A 219 -9.41 -4.07 -9.93
CA ILE A 219 -10.07 -4.05 -11.22
C ILE A 219 -9.59 -5.25 -12.02
N SER A 220 -10.40 -6.31 -12.03
CA SER A 220 -10.20 -7.45 -12.93
C SER A 220 -10.54 -7.04 -14.35
N ILE A 221 -9.60 -7.16 -15.27
CA ILE A 221 -9.80 -7.09 -16.72
C ILE A 221 -9.90 -8.51 -17.28
N ILE A 222 -10.68 -8.69 -18.34
CA ILE A 222 -10.74 -9.99 -19.03
C ILE A 222 -9.55 -10.09 -20.00
N THR A 223 -8.85 -11.22 -19.96
CA THR A 223 -7.84 -11.62 -20.95
C THR A 223 -8.50 -12.30 -22.13
N ALA A 224 -7.74 -12.47 -23.21
CA ALA A 224 -8.12 -13.36 -24.29
C ALA A 224 -8.46 -14.78 -23.76
N SER A 225 -9.43 -15.43 -24.40
CA SER A 225 -10.04 -16.72 -24.00
C SER A 225 -10.83 -16.73 -22.68
N GLY A 226 -11.09 -15.56 -22.07
CA GLY A 226 -11.97 -15.44 -20.89
C GLY A 226 -11.28 -15.63 -19.54
N GLY A 227 -9.95 -15.65 -19.50
CA GLY A 227 -9.20 -15.54 -18.26
C GLY A 227 -9.40 -14.17 -17.60
N GLN A 228 -9.22 -14.08 -16.28
CA GLN A 228 -9.23 -12.79 -15.57
C GLN A 228 -7.79 -12.41 -15.25
N HIS A 229 -7.41 -11.17 -15.58
CA HIS A 229 -6.18 -10.55 -15.15
C HIS A 229 -6.49 -9.40 -14.20
N VAL A 230 -5.68 -9.23 -13.16
CA VAL A 230 -5.89 -8.18 -12.15
C VAL A 230 -4.99 -7.00 -12.47
N LEU A 231 -5.58 -5.83 -12.72
CA LEU A 231 -4.81 -4.62 -12.96
C LEU A 231 -4.32 -4.05 -11.60
N ASN A 232 -3.09 -4.38 -11.23
CA ASN A 232 -2.46 -3.96 -9.99
C ASN A 232 -0.93 -3.98 -10.13
N GLY A 233 -0.22 -3.04 -9.52
CA GLY A 233 1.25 -2.98 -9.55
C GLY A 233 1.82 -1.65 -10.03
N ILE A 234 3.11 -1.65 -10.37
CA ILE A 234 3.87 -0.47 -10.80
C ILE A 234 4.28 -0.64 -12.26
N TYR A 235 3.91 0.34 -13.08
CA TYR A 235 4.20 0.40 -14.51
C TYR A 235 5.04 1.65 -14.76
N ARG A 236 6.27 1.46 -15.22
CA ARG A 236 7.23 2.54 -15.40
C ARG A 236 7.68 2.59 -16.85
N THR A 237 7.76 3.79 -17.40
CA THR A 237 8.31 3.99 -18.74
C THR A 237 9.83 4.03 -18.68
N ASP A 238 10.45 3.71 -19.81
CA ASP A 238 11.84 4.11 -20.01
C ASP A 238 11.95 5.64 -20.07
N CYS A 239 13.17 6.14 -19.99
CA CYS A 239 13.44 7.54 -20.26
C CYS A 239 13.05 7.87 -21.69
N TYR A 240 12.24 8.91 -21.88
CA TYR A 240 11.83 9.39 -23.19
C TYR A 240 11.88 10.91 -23.26
N ASN A 241 11.88 11.46 -24.48
CA ASN A 241 11.92 12.89 -24.72
C ASN A 241 10.63 13.34 -25.40
N SER A 242 9.83 14.15 -24.69
CA SER A 242 8.65 14.78 -25.27
C SER A 242 9.02 16.11 -25.93
N GLY A 243 9.32 16.09 -27.23
CA GLY A 243 9.32 17.32 -28.02
C GLY A 243 10.50 18.28 -27.80
N GLY A 244 11.64 17.78 -27.31
CA GLY A 244 12.93 18.43 -27.48
C GLY A 244 13.37 19.40 -26.38
N ILE A 245 12.87 19.28 -25.14
CA ILE A 245 13.38 20.11 -24.04
C ILE A 245 13.77 19.41 -22.74
N ASP A 246 13.31 18.20 -22.39
CA ASP A 246 13.80 17.49 -21.20
C ASP A 246 13.46 15.99 -21.27
N GLY A 247 14.28 15.14 -20.64
CA GLY A 247 14.00 13.71 -20.48
C GLY A 247 12.90 13.50 -19.43
N ARG A 248 12.04 12.51 -19.61
CA ARG A 248 10.92 12.24 -18.69
C ARG A 248 10.80 10.75 -18.37
N ILE A 249 10.39 10.45 -17.15
CA ILE A 249 9.98 9.11 -16.72
C ILE A 249 8.64 9.23 -16.03
N ASP A 250 7.68 8.42 -16.47
CA ASP A 250 6.38 8.30 -15.83
C ASP A 250 6.25 6.94 -15.15
N THR A 251 5.69 6.97 -13.95
CA THR A 251 5.43 5.79 -13.12
C THR A 251 3.97 5.78 -12.74
N VAL A 252 3.23 4.79 -13.23
CA VAL A 252 1.86 4.52 -12.84
C VAL A 252 1.86 3.44 -11.75
N THR A 253 1.28 3.74 -10.60
CA THR A 253 1.03 2.77 -9.54
C THR A 253 -0.46 2.56 -9.41
N ILE A 254 -0.89 1.31 -9.53
CA ILE A 254 -2.28 0.90 -9.35
C ILE A 254 -2.36 0.05 -8.08
N THR A 255 -3.29 0.40 -7.19
CA THR A 255 -3.57 -0.30 -5.94
C THR A 255 -5.08 -0.36 -5.71
N GLY A 256 -5.69 -1.50 -6.06
CA GLY A 256 -7.15 -1.65 -6.02
C GLY A 256 -7.84 -0.78 -7.08
N THR A 257 -8.63 0.20 -6.64
CA THR A 257 -9.20 1.26 -7.50
C THR A 257 -8.37 2.54 -7.49
N THR A 258 -7.29 2.61 -6.71
CA THR A 258 -6.44 3.80 -6.67
C THR A 258 -5.44 3.76 -7.80
N TRP A 259 -5.32 4.87 -8.50
CA TRP A 259 -4.36 5.10 -9.56
C TRP A 259 -3.50 6.30 -9.19
N VAL A 260 -2.19 6.18 -9.33
CA VAL A 260 -1.24 7.26 -9.11
C VAL A 260 -0.32 7.32 -10.31
N ASN A 261 -0.26 8.45 -11.00
CA ASN A 261 0.80 8.71 -11.97
C ASN A 261 1.77 9.73 -11.41
N SER A 262 3.01 9.31 -11.28
CA SER A 262 4.13 10.18 -10.93
C SER A 262 4.94 10.46 -12.17
N SER A 263 5.23 11.72 -12.40
CA SER A 263 6.05 12.20 -13.51
C SER A 263 7.32 12.82 -12.96
N VAL A 264 8.44 12.48 -13.60
CA VAL A 264 9.76 12.98 -13.25
C VAL A 264 10.41 13.55 -14.50
N ILE A 265 10.74 14.84 -14.48
CA ILE A 265 11.42 15.55 -15.56
C ILE A 265 12.90 15.67 -15.22
N TYR A 266 13.74 15.43 -16.23
CA TYR A 266 15.18 15.44 -16.17
C TYR A 266 15.77 16.44 -17.17
N GLY A 267 16.71 17.25 -16.70
CA GLY A 267 17.34 18.30 -17.47
C GLY A 267 18.16 17.78 -18.64
N ASN A 268 17.92 18.31 -19.85
CA ASN A 268 18.85 18.37 -20.99
C ASN A 268 19.36 17.06 -21.66
N ASP A 269 18.73 15.89 -21.53
CA ASP A 269 18.90 14.77 -22.51
C ASP A 269 17.93 13.59 -22.29
N ASP A 270 17.94 12.66 -23.24
CA ASP A 270 17.21 11.37 -23.23
C ASP A 270 17.85 10.34 -22.26
N THR A 271 18.75 10.74 -21.37
CA THR A 271 19.43 9.83 -20.43
C THR A 271 18.84 9.86 -19.02
N CYS A 272 17.94 10.81 -18.73
CA CYS A 272 17.22 10.95 -17.46
C CYS A 272 18.11 10.88 -16.22
N GLN A 273 19.21 11.65 -16.22
CA GLN A 273 20.16 11.63 -15.10
C GLN A 273 19.97 12.77 -14.10
N THR A 274 19.59 13.96 -14.56
CA THR A 274 19.52 15.15 -13.69
C THR A 274 18.08 15.56 -13.42
N LEU A 275 17.55 15.21 -12.26
CA LEU A 275 16.19 15.59 -11.86
C LEU A 275 16.01 17.12 -11.86
N THR A 276 14.99 17.62 -12.58
CA THR A 276 14.65 19.04 -12.65
C THR A 276 13.29 19.33 -12.02
N ALA A 277 12.31 18.44 -12.20
CA ALA A 277 11.00 18.56 -11.56
C ALA A 277 10.38 17.17 -11.32
N SER A 278 9.49 17.08 -10.34
CA SER A 278 8.63 15.90 -10.15
C SER A 278 7.28 16.28 -9.58
N GLY A 279 6.28 15.46 -9.87
CA GLY A 279 4.90 15.68 -9.44
C GLY A 279 4.06 14.44 -9.69
N ALA A 280 2.88 14.41 -9.10
CA ALA A 280 2.00 13.25 -9.14
C ALA A 280 0.54 13.63 -9.20
N VAL A 281 -0.26 12.79 -9.86
CA VAL A 281 -1.72 12.87 -9.86
C VAL A 281 -2.25 11.56 -9.32
N THR A 282 -3.15 11.65 -8.35
CA THR A 282 -3.90 10.52 -7.81
C THR A 282 -5.32 10.58 -8.34
N ALA A 283 -5.85 9.44 -8.76
CA ALA A 283 -7.23 9.28 -9.21
C ALA A 283 -7.84 7.99 -8.66
N THR A 284 -9.16 7.96 -8.58
CA THR A 284 -9.92 6.71 -8.44
C THR A 284 -10.30 6.18 -9.81
N MET A 285 -10.23 4.87 -9.97
CA MET A 285 -10.54 4.14 -11.18
C MET A 285 -11.89 3.44 -11.03
N VAL A 286 -12.73 3.58 -12.04
CA VAL A 286 -13.95 2.78 -12.19
C VAL A 286 -13.86 1.99 -13.48
N LYS A 287 -14.00 0.67 -13.38
CA LYS A 287 -14.01 -0.22 -14.54
C LYS A 287 -15.32 -0.08 -15.32
N GLY A 288 -15.22 0.07 -16.63
CA GLY A 288 -16.32 -0.07 -17.58
C GLY A 288 -16.53 -1.52 -18.02
N ALA A 289 -17.39 -1.70 -19.02
CA ALA A 289 -17.62 -3.01 -19.63
C ALA A 289 -16.42 -3.42 -20.51
N ASP A 290 -16.09 -4.71 -20.46
CA ASP A 290 -15.11 -5.33 -21.35
C ASP A 290 -15.70 -5.44 -22.76
N LYS A 291 -14.87 -5.19 -23.78
CA LYS A 291 -15.25 -5.30 -25.19
C LYS A 291 -14.23 -6.15 -25.93
N SER A 292 -14.69 -7.25 -26.52
CA SER A 292 -13.88 -8.00 -27.48
C SER A 292 -13.68 -7.18 -28.75
N ILE A 293 -12.46 -7.21 -29.28
CA ILE A 293 -12.12 -6.56 -30.56
C ILE A 293 -11.43 -7.57 -31.47
N SER A 294 -11.54 -7.37 -32.78
CA SER A 294 -10.97 -8.25 -33.80
C SER A 294 -10.08 -7.48 -34.79
N GLY A 295 -9.41 -6.44 -34.25
CA GLY A 295 -8.67 -5.46 -35.04
C GLY A 295 -8.70 -4.07 -34.41
N TRP A 296 -7.73 -3.24 -34.82
CA TRP A 296 -7.66 -1.86 -34.37
C TRP A 296 -8.90 -1.09 -34.80
N LEU A 297 -9.41 -0.31 -33.86
CA LEU A 297 -10.62 0.46 -34.08
C LEU A 297 -10.16 1.83 -34.59
N ASN A 298 -10.16 2.00 -35.92
CA ASN A 298 -9.67 3.20 -36.61
C ASN A 298 -10.46 4.47 -36.20
N GLY A 299 -10.02 5.14 -35.13
CA GLY A 299 -10.35 6.53 -34.78
C GLY A 299 -11.74 6.78 -34.18
N GLY A 300 -11.76 7.30 -32.94
CA GLY A 300 -12.92 7.79 -32.20
C GLY A 300 -12.73 7.61 -30.67
N ASP A 301 -13.53 8.33 -29.85
CA ASP A 301 -13.45 8.48 -28.37
C ASP A 301 -13.42 7.18 -27.51
N VAL A 302 -13.32 6.00 -28.12
CA VAL A 302 -13.61 4.71 -27.47
C VAL A 302 -12.70 3.55 -27.92
N ALA A 303 -11.59 3.81 -28.63
CA ALA A 303 -10.96 2.77 -29.44
C ALA A 303 -9.44 2.95 -29.67
N PRO A 304 -8.60 1.91 -29.44
CA PRO A 304 -7.17 1.98 -29.70
C PRO A 304 -6.88 2.03 -31.22
N ALA A 305 -5.99 2.94 -31.64
CA ALA A 305 -5.51 3.08 -33.00
C ALA A 305 -4.05 2.58 -33.11
N ALA A 306 -3.71 1.87 -34.18
CA ALA A 306 -2.34 1.38 -34.39
C ALA A 306 -1.42 2.50 -34.90
N GLU A 307 -0.37 2.83 -34.15
CA GLU A 307 0.89 3.18 -34.82
C GLU A 307 1.83 1.99 -34.82
N GLY A 308 2.46 1.73 -35.97
CA GLY A 308 3.53 0.74 -36.07
C GLY A 308 3.12 -0.68 -36.49
N GLY A 309 1.85 -0.92 -36.85
CA GLY A 309 1.47 -2.14 -37.58
C GLY A 309 1.43 -3.43 -36.76
N GLY A 310 1.08 -3.35 -35.46
CA GLY A 310 0.77 -4.54 -34.67
C GLY A 310 -0.46 -5.28 -35.23
N VAL A 311 -0.45 -6.61 -35.20
CA VAL A 311 -1.61 -7.43 -35.57
C VAL A 311 -2.34 -7.79 -34.29
N LEU A 312 -3.56 -7.30 -34.12
CA LEU A 312 -4.50 -7.86 -33.14
C LEU A 312 -5.16 -9.08 -33.79
N SER A 313 -5.29 -10.16 -33.03
CA SER A 313 -6.09 -11.34 -33.31
C SER A 313 -7.60 -11.05 -33.21
N ASP A 314 -8.41 -12.11 -33.11
CA ASP A 314 -9.86 -12.01 -32.88
C ASP A 314 -10.23 -12.19 -31.39
N THR A 315 -9.22 -12.27 -30.51
CA THR A 315 -9.39 -12.64 -29.10
C THR A 315 -9.01 -11.53 -28.11
N GLU A 316 -8.63 -10.35 -28.57
CA GLU A 316 -8.27 -9.24 -27.68
C GLU A 316 -9.49 -8.65 -26.98
N THR A 317 -9.22 -8.12 -25.80
CA THR A 317 -10.21 -7.42 -25.00
C THR A 317 -9.71 -6.03 -24.66
N VAL A 318 -10.58 -5.04 -24.87
CA VAL A 318 -10.40 -3.67 -24.39
C VAL A 318 -11.25 -3.49 -23.14
N THR A 319 -10.62 -3.02 -22.08
CA THR A 319 -11.32 -2.56 -20.88
C THR A 319 -11.28 -1.04 -20.82
N ALA A 320 -12.45 -0.42 -20.74
CA ALA A 320 -12.56 1.01 -20.50
C ALA A 320 -12.49 1.31 -19.00
N PHE A 321 -11.91 2.45 -18.64
CA PHE A 321 -11.82 2.97 -17.29
C PHE A 321 -12.26 4.42 -17.27
N THR A 322 -12.84 4.82 -16.15
CA THR A 322 -13.07 6.22 -15.82
C THR A 322 -12.17 6.57 -14.65
N LEU A 323 -11.29 7.54 -14.84
CA LEU A 323 -10.44 8.09 -13.81
C LEU A 323 -11.08 9.34 -13.24
N THR A 324 -11.15 9.47 -11.93
CA THR A 324 -11.56 10.70 -11.24
C THR A 324 -10.42 11.20 -10.38
N VAL A 325 -9.86 12.36 -10.71
CA VAL A 325 -8.72 12.92 -9.98
C VAL A 325 -9.12 13.25 -8.55
N THR A 326 -8.37 12.71 -7.58
CA THR A 326 -8.60 12.88 -6.13
C THR A 326 -7.45 13.62 -5.44
N ALA A 327 -6.27 13.68 -6.04
CA ALA A 327 -5.18 14.54 -5.57
C ALA A 327 -4.29 14.99 -6.74
N VAL A 328 -3.73 16.19 -6.64
CA VAL A 328 -2.71 16.72 -7.56
C VAL A 328 -1.58 17.28 -6.71
N ASN A 329 -0.37 16.83 -6.98
CA ASN A 329 0.87 17.36 -6.42
C ASN A 329 1.75 17.80 -7.58
N ASP A 330 1.66 19.09 -7.93
CA ASP A 330 2.47 19.70 -8.99
C ASP A 330 3.21 20.93 -8.46
N PRO A 331 4.36 20.74 -7.81
CA PRO A 331 5.12 21.84 -7.22
C PRO A 331 5.50 22.89 -8.27
N GLY A 332 4.98 24.11 -8.09
CA GLY A 332 5.27 25.22 -9.00
C GLY A 332 4.59 25.11 -10.36
N ASP A 333 3.62 24.19 -10.50
CA ASP A 333 2.86 23.98 -11.73
C ASP A 333 3.73 23.60 -12.94
N ALA A 334 4.81 22.85 -12.65
CA ALA A 334 5.90 22.63 -13.58
C ALA A 334 5.61 21.50 -14.57
N LEU A 335 4.70 20.58 -14.25
CA LEU A 335 4.49 19.34 -15.02
C LEU A 335 3.17 19.30 -15.76
N TYR A 336 2.09 19.71 -15.10
CA TYR A 336 0.73 19.60 -15.62
C TYR A 336 0.13 20.97 -15.98
N GLY A 337 0.84 22.07 -15.67
CA GLY A 337 0.56 23.42 -16.16
C GLY A 337 -0.84 23.93 -15.82
N GLY A 338 -1.39 23.49 -14.69
CA GLY A 338 -2.63 23.93 -14.09
C GLY A 338 -3.85 23.24 -14.67
N ASN A 339 -3.66 22.37 -15.66
CA ASN A 339 -4.72 21.74 -16.45
C ASN A 339 -5.29 20.48 -15.79
N ILE A 340 -4.92 20.19 -14.55
CA ILE A 340 -5.48 19.07 -13.78
C ILE A 340 -6.05 19.63 -12.49
N SER A 341 -7.35 19.49 -12.36
CA SER A 341 -8.10 19.90 -11.18
C SER A 341 -8.64 18.68 -10.43
N LEU A 342 -8.84 18.84 -9.11
CA LEU A 342 -9.54 17.84 -8.30
C LEU A 342 -10.96 17.63 -8.86
N GLY A 343 -11.34 16.38 -9.03
CA GLY A 343 -12.63 15.99 -9.60
C GLY A 343 -12.65 15.95 -11.14
N LEU A 344 -11.53 16.25 -11.83
CA LEU A 344 -11.42 16.02 -13.27
C LEU A 344 -11.70 14.54 -13.56
N VAL A 345 -12.61 14.29 -14.50
CA VAL A 345 -12.99 12.95 -14.95
C VAL A 345 -12.42 12.73 -16.34
N ALA A 346 -11.56 11.73 -16.48
CA ALA A 346 -10.92 11.39 -17.75
C ALA A 346 -11.20 9.92 -18.14
N PRO A 347 -11.60 9.64 -19.39
CA PRO A 347 -11.62 8.28 -19.90
C PRO A 347 -10.18 7.76 -20.04
N SER A 348 -9.99 6.47 -19.77
CA SER A 348 -8.74 5.75 -20.00
C SER A 348 -9.05 4.36 -20.51
N PHE A 349 -8.17 3.76 -21.32
CA PHE A 349 -8.40 2.42 -21.87
C PHE A 349 -7.19 1.52 -21.65
N TYR A 350 -7.49 0.23 -21.54
CA TYR A 350 -6.50 -0.83 -21.43
C TYR A 350 -6.77 -1.87 -22.49
N VAL A 351 -5.73 -2.27 -23.22
CA VAL A 351 -5.83 -3.30 -24.27
C VAL A 351 -4.97 -4.48 -23.83
N PHE A 352 -5.58 -5.66 -23.78
CA PHE A 352 -4.87 -6.92 -23.62
C PHE A 352 -4.57 -7.49 -25.01
N ASP A 353 -3.29 -7.53 -25.38
CA ASP A 353 -2.78 -8.14 -26.61
C ASP A 353 -2.13 -9.48 -26.23
N ASP A 354 -2.74 -10.59 -26.64
CA ASP A 354 -2.31 -11.96 -26.31
C ASP A 354 -1.37 -12.57 -27.35
N THR A 355 -1.04 -11.83 -28.42
CA THR A 355 -0.27 -12.35 -29.55
C THR A 355 1.24 -12.45 -29.26
N ASN A 356 1.73 -11.80 -28.19
CA ASN A 356 3.12 -11.84 -27.76
C ASN A 356 3.24 -12.36 -26.31
N SER A 357 3.70 -13.60 -26.15
CA SER A 357 4.02 -14.15 -24.83
C SER A 357 5.29 -13.48 -24.26
N PRO A 358 5.39 -13.17 -22.95
CA PRO A 358 4.34 -13.15 -21.92
C PRO A 358 3.74 -11.74 -21.76
N ASP A 359 2.42 -11.66 -21.57
CA ASP A 359 1.69 -10.57 -20.89
C ASP A 359 2.25 -9.15 -21.07
N THR A 360 2.46 -8.73 -22.33
CA THR A 360 2.91 -7.37 -22.64
C THR A 360 1.70 -6.46 -22.80
N PHE A 361 1.31 -5.83 -21.71
CA PHE A 361 0.18 -4.91 -21.70
C PHE A 361 0.57 -3.52 -22.21
N LYS A 362 -0.38 -2.83 -22.85
CA LYS A 362 -0.22 -1.44 -23.31
C LYS A 362 -1.38 -0.59 -22.82
N MET A 363 -1.07 0.50 -22.12
CA MET A 363 -2.03 1.51 -21.66
C MET A 363 -2.06 2.66 -22.66
N TRP A 364 -3.26 3.13 -23.04
CA TRP A 364 -3.43 4.11 -24.13
C TRP A 364 -4.22 5.35 -23.67
N ARG A 365 -3.88 6.53 -24.22
CA ARG A 365 -4.60 7.81 -24.08
C ARG A 365 -5.32 8.17 -25.38
N ASP A 366 -6.41 8.91 -25.27
CA ASP A 366 -7.06 9.64 -26.35
C ASP A 366 -6.99 11.16 -26.08
N LYS A 367 -6.70 11.95 -27.13
CA LYS A 367 -7.15 13.36 -27.21
C LYS A 367 -7.13 13.96 -28.62
N ASP A 368 -6.19 13.62 -29.51
CA ASP A 368 -5.90 14.56 -30.61
C ASP A 368 -6.04 14.01 -32.05
N GLY A 369 -6.64 12.83 -32.26
CA GLY A 369 -6.85 12.29 -33.61
C GLY A 369 -5.56 11.98 -34.40
N ASP A 370 -4.40 12.28 -33.82
CA ASP A 370 -3.10 11.74 -34.22
C ASP A 370 -2.75 10.57 -33.30
N SER A 371 -2.10 9.60 -33.92
CA SER A 371 -1.99 8.23 -33.47
C SER A 371 -0.88 8.06 -32.41
N ALA A 372 -0.98 6.98 -31.63
CA ALA A 372 -0.18 6.77 -30.42
C ALA A 372 0.98 5.77 -30.63
N SER A 373 2.19 6.15 -30.20
CA SER A 373 3.38 5.30 -30.14
C SER A 373 3.45 4.52 -28.82
N ALA A 374 4.02 3.31 -28.85
CA ALA A 374 4.36 2.51 -27.66
C ALA A 374 5.38 3.18 -26.71
N SER A 375 5.88 4.37 -27.07
CA SER A 375 6.85 5.17 -26.32
C SER A 375 6.27 6.40 -25.62
N ASP A 376 5.00 6.75 -25.83
CA ASP A 376 4.44 8.01 -25.32
C ASP A 376 3.61 7.81 -24.04
N PRO A 377 4.04 8.38 -22.90
CA PRO A 377 3.35 8.14 -21.64
C PRO A 377 2.30 9.18 -21.27
N PHE A 378 1.64 8.80 -20.19
CA PHE A 378 0.49 9.41 -19.57
C PHE A 378 0.66 10.91 -19.27
N ILE A 379 -0.22 11.74 -19.84
CA ILE A 379 -0.48 13.09 -19.35
C ILE A 379 -1.99 13.25 -19.22
N ILE A 380 -2.49 13.55 -18.02
CA ILE A 380 -3.86 14.03 -17.87
C ILE A 380 -3.82 15.49 -18.29
N GLN A 381 -4.53 15.86 -19.36
CA GLN A 381 -4.81 17.26 -19.66
C GLN A 381 -6.30 17.38 -19.93
N GLU A 382 -6.91 18.42 -19.36
CA GLU A 382 -8.29 18.88 -19.64
C GLU A 382 -8.65 18.81 -21.12
#